data_AF-A0A529W6B2-F1
#
_entry.id   AF-A0A529W6B2-F1
#
_cell.length_a   1.000
_cell.length_b   1.000
_cell.length_c   1.000
_cell.angle_alpha   90.00
_cell.angle_beta   90.00
_cell.angle_gamma   90.00
#
_symmetry.space_group_name_H-M   'P 1'
#
loop_
_entity.id
_entity.type
_entity.pdbx_description
1 polymer ?
#
loop_
_entity_poly.entity_id
_entity_poly.type
_entity_poly.pdbx_seq_one_letter_code
_entity_poly.pdbx_strand_id
1 'polypeptide(L)' 'VAVELPGGGPTNELEQLVWLPLADARKADIPDITGMILEELQGRLADDPLLRPGGAVPFFRLVRNRFVREVL' A
#
# COMPACT_ATOMS: atom_id res chain seq x y z
N VAL A 1 -12.09 -18.66 -5.96
CA VAL A 1 -12.88 -18.12 -7.09
C VAL A 1 -13.79 -17.07 -6.50
N ALA A 2 -13.70 -15.81 -6.95
CA ALA A 2 -14.64 -14.78 -6.54
C ALA A 2 -16.03 -15.15 -7.09
N VAL A 3 -17.06 -15.10 -6.24
CA VAL A 3 -18.44 -15.40 -6.62
C VAL A 3 -19.12 -14.08 -6.97
N GLU A 4 -19.56 -13.93 -8.21
CA GLU A 4 -20.36 -12.78 -8.62
C GLU A 4 -21.76 -12.85 -7.98
N LEU A 5 -22.21 -11.75 -7.39
CA LEU A 5 -23.55 -11.65 -6.82
C LEU A 5 -24.61 -11.50 -7.94
N PRO A 6 -25.81 -12.07 -7.74
CA PRO A 6 -26.95 -11.81 -8.63
C PRO A 6 -27.27 -10.31 -8.62
N GLY A 7 -27.09 -9.63 -9.75
CA GLY A 7 -27.37 -8.19 -9.89
C GLY A 7 -26.18 -7.33 -10.29
N GLY A 8 -24.95 -7.88 -10.30
CA GLY A 8 -23.79 -7.23 -10.90
C GLY A 8 -23.52 -5.82 -10.36
N GLY A 9 -23.04 -5.72 -9.13
CA GLY A 9 -22.65 -4.46 -8.50
C GLY A 9 -21.54 -4.68 -7.48
N PRO A 10 -20.81 -3.61 -7.11
CA PRO A 10 -19.76 -3.72 -6.10
C PRO A 10 -20.39 -4.14 -4.77
N THR A 11 -19.83 -5.20 -4.19
CA THR A 11 -20.18 -5.75 -2.88
C THR A 11 -19.75 -4.84 -1.72
N ASN A 12 -18.96 -3.81 -1.99
CA ASN A 12 -18.18 -3.03 -1.02
C ASN A 12 -17.17 -3.86 -0.22
N GLU A 13 -16.88 -5.09 -0.67
CA GLU A 13 -15.86 -5.98 -0.11
C GLU A 13 -14.69 -6.14 -1.08
N LEU A 14 -13.63 -6.84 -0.66
CA LEU A 14 -12.50 -7.18 -1.52
C LEU A 14 -12.91 -8.21 -2.58
N GLU A 15 -13.01 -7.78 -3.83
CA GLU A 15 -13.39 -8.66 -4.94
C GLU A 15 -12.21 -9.08 -5.81
N GLN A 16 -11.27 -8.17 -6.04
CA GLN A 16 -10.17 -8.35 -6.98
C GLN A 16 -8.84 -8.27 -6.24
N LEU A 17 -8.05 -9.33 -6.32
CA LEU A 17 -6.70 -9.42 -5.77
C LEU A 17 -5.71 -9.62 -6.90
N VAL A 18 -4.67 -8.80 -6.93
CA VAL A 18 -3.55 -8.94 -7.87
C VAL A 18 -2.24 -8.95 -7.09
N TRP A 19 -1.28 -9.71 -7.59
CA TRP A 19 0.10 -9.70 -7.11
C TRP A 19 0.96 -9.02 -8.17
N LEU A 20 1.54 -7.89 -7.82
CA LEU A 20 2.34 -7.07 -8.73
C LEU A 20 3.77 -6.94 -8.21
N PRO A 21 4.77 -6.94 -9.12
CA PRO A 21 6.09 -6.42 -8.77
C PRO A 21 5.96 -5.02 -8.17
N LEU A 22 6.80 -4.68 -7.20
CA LEU A 22 6.70 -3.39 -6.47
C LEU A 22 6.73 -2.18 -7.42
N ALA A 23 7.54 -2.26 -8.48
CA ALA A 23 7.64 -1.22 -9.51
C ALA A 23 6.35 -1.02 -10.32
N ASP A 24 5.53 -2.06 -10.47
CA ASP A 24 4.26 -2.01 -11.19
C ASP A 24 3.09 -1.66 -10.27
N ALA A 25 3.14 -2.09 -9.00
CA ALA A 25 2.17 -1.71 -7.98
C ALA A 25 2.03 -0.19 -7.84
N ARG A 26 3.15 0.56 -7.96
CA ARG A 26 3.15 2.04 -7.91
C ARG A 26 2.46 2.72 -9.11
N LYS A 27 2.17 1.97 -10.18
CA LYS A 27 1.49 2.47 -11.38
C LYS A 27 -0.01 2.11 -11.40
N ALA A 28 -0.46 1.30 -10.45
CA ALA A 28 -1.87 0.95 -10.31
C ALA A 28 -2.69 2.16 -9.85
N ASP A 29 -3.99 2.13 -10.10
CA ASP A 29 -4.93 3.10 -9.55
C ASP A 29 -5.11 2.82 -8.06
N ILE A 30 -4.29 3.48 -7.24
CA ILE A 30 -4.25 3.31 -5.79
C ILE A 30 -4.33 4.66 -5.09
N PRO A 31 -4.89 4.71 -3.86
CA PRO A 31 -4.87 5.94 -3.06
C PRO A 31 -3.44 6.45 -2.83
N ASP A 32 -3.27 7.78 -2.77
CA ASP A 32 -1.96 8.44 -2.58
C ASP A 32 -1.18 7.86 -1.38
N ILE A 33 -1.87 7.62 -0.26
CA ILE A 33 -1.24 7.06 0.94
C ILE A 33 -0.64 5.68 0.70
N THR A 34 -1.31 4.85 -0.10
CA THR A 34 -0.79 3.54 -0.51
C THR A 34 0.46 3.72 -1.37
N GLY A 35 0.45 4.65 -2.32
CA GLY A 35 1.62 4.97 -3.15
C GLY A 35 2.85 5.39 -2.34
N MET A 36 2.67 6.25 -1.34
CA MET A 36 3.74 6.66 -0.42
C MET A 36 4.30 5.50 0.41
N ILE A 37 3.43 4.62 0.91
CA ILE A 37 3.87 3.43 1.66
C ILE A 37 4.69 2.50 0.76
N LEU A 38 4.32 2.34 -0.51
CA LEU A 38 5.10 1.53 -1.46
C LEU A 38 6.49 2.14 -1.75
N GLU A 39 6.60 3.46 -1.82
CA GLU A 39 7.88 4.16 -1.97
C GLU A 39 8.78 3.99 -0.73
N GLU A 40 8.21 4.13 0.46
CA GLU A 40 8.90 3.87 1.72
C GLU A 40 9.38 2.41 1.84
N LEU A 41 8.52 1.45 1.45
CA LEU A 41 8.88 0.04 1.40
C LEU A 41 10.05 -0.22 0.45
N GLN A 42 10.07 0.44 -0.72
CA GLN A 42 11.17 0.32 -1.67
C GLN A 42 12.48 0.82 -1.06
N GLY A 43 12.46 1.94 -0.32
CA GLY A 43 13.61 2.42 0.43
C GLY A 43 14.08 1.41 1.48
N ARG A 44 13.15 0.88 2.29
CA ARG A 44 13.48 -0.12 3.30
C ARG A 44 14.08 -1.39 2.71
N LEU A 45 13.58 -1.86 1.57
CA LEU A 45 14.09 -3.06 0.90
C LEU A 45 15.51 -2.89 0.36
N ALA A 46 15.93 -1.67 0.05
CA ALA A 46 17.32 -1.40 -0.36
C ALA A 46 18.31 -1.61 0.81
N ASP A 47 17.90 -1.26 2.03
CA ASP A 47 18.73 -1.35 3.24
C ASP A 47 18.57 -2.71 3.96
N ASP A 48 17.35 -3.24 4.02
CA ASP A 48 16.99 -4.50 4.65
C ASP A 48 16.10 -5.36 3.73
N PRO A 49 16.71 -6.08 2.77
CA PRO A 49 15.98 -6.92 1.82
C PRO A 49 15.19 -8.06 2.46
N LEU A 50 15.51 -8.43 3.70
CA LEU A 50 14.84 -9.50 4.44
C LEU A 50 13.69 -9.00 5.32
N LEU A 51 13.47 -7.67 5.38
CA LEU A 51 12.44 -7.03 6.19
C LEU A 51 12.40 -7.58 7.64
N ARG A 52 13.56 -7.60 8.29
CA ARG A 52 13.70 -8.14 9.64
C ARG A 52 12.79 -7.38 10.62
N PRO A 53 12.21 -8.08 11.61
CA PRO A 53 11.40 -7.44 12.62
C PRO A 53 12.23 -6.47 13.48
N GLY A 54 11.59 -5.47 14.06
CA GLY A 54 12.23 -4.48 14.95
C GLY A 54 12.86 -3.27 14.25
N GLY A 55 12.73 -3.17 12.92
CA GLY A 55 13.09 -1.95 12.19
C GLY A 55 12.17 -0.78 12.52
N ALA A 56 12.64 0.44 12.24
CA ALA A 56 11.88 1.67 12.39
C ALA A 56 10.52 1.58 11.70
N VAL A 57 9.47 2.07 12.36
CA VAL A 57 8.11 2.08 11.80
C VAL A 57 7.77 3.50 11.35
N PRO A 58 7.66 3.74 10.03
CA PRO A 58 7.25 5.05 9.54
C PRO A 58 5.77 5.28 9.89
N PHE A 59 5.48 6.45 10.45
CA PHE A 59 4.13 6.91 10.75
C PHE A 59 3.76 8.05 9.82
N PHE A 60 2.71 7.85 9.03
CA PHE A 60 2.20 8.83 8.09
C PHE A 60 0.88 9.41 8.60
N ARG A 61 0.74 10.73 8.52
CA ARG A 61 -0.50 11.44 8.82
C ARG A 61 -0.72 12.61 7.87
N LEU A 62 -1.99 12.95 7.64
CA LEU A 62 -2.36 14.13 6.85
C LEU A 62 -2.63 15.32 7.79
N VAL A 63 -1.89 16.41 7.60
CA VAL A 63 -1.99 17.63 8.40
C VAL A 63 -2.17 18.81 7.48
N ARG A 64 -3.35 19.44 7.53
CA ARG A 64 -3.66 20.61 6.67
C ARG A 64 -3.34 20.33 5.19
N ASN A 65 -3.81 19.18 4.70
CA ASN A 65 -3.58 18.69 3.33
C ASN A 65 -2.10 18.48 2.96
N ARG A 66 -1.25 18.20 3.94
CA ARG A 66 0.15 17.83 3.74
C ARG A 66 0.43 16.51 4.45
N PHE A 67 1.08 15.59 3.75
CA PHE A 67 1.56 14.36 4.37
C PHE A 67 2.76 14.68 5.24
N VAL A 68 2.71 14.20 6.47
CA VAL A 68 3.79 14.27 7.45
C VAL A 68 4.25 12.85 7.73
N ARG A 69 5.56 12.62 7.61
CA ARG A 69 6.23 11.36 7.91
C ARG A 69 7.04 11.53 9.20
N GLU A 70 6.77 10.69 10.18
CA GLU A 70 7.49 10.57 11.45
C GLU A 70 7.97 9.11 11.62
N VAL A 71 8.83 8.85 12.60
CA VAL A 71 9.27 7.49 12.96
C VAL A 71 8.89 7.26 14.42
N LEU A 72 8.26 6.11 14.69
CA LEU A 72 7.90 5.65 16.04
C LEU A 72 9.00 4.76 16.65
#